data_AF-A0A942TVS5-F1
#
_entry.id   AF-A0A942TVS5-F1
#
_cell.length_a   1.000
_cell.length_b   1.000
_cell.length_c   1.000
_cell.angle_alpha   90.00
_cell.angle_beta   90.00
_cell.angle_gamma   90.00
#
_symmetry.space_group_name_H-M   'P 1'
#
loop_
_entity.id
_entity.type
_entity.pdbx_description
1 polymer ?
#
loop_
_entity_poly.entity_id
_entity_poly.type
_entity_poly.pdbx_seq_one_letter_code
_entity_poly.pdbx_strand_id
1 'polypeptide(L)'
;MQIFLILLETLTDNYGADLVLSTKEQKIIVQAKRYKRKVGIKAVQEVASAKNHYKADECWVITNNYFTEPARKLAHSNEVKLIDRKQLMNWMLEMSRGA
;
A
#
# COMPACT_ATOMS: atom_id res chain seq x y z
N MET A 1 20.73 -12.33 3.18
CA MET A 1 19.51 -11.56 2.83
C MET A 1 19.36 -11.67 1.31
N GLN A 2 18.47 -12.54 0.84
CA GLN A 2 18.31 -12.79 -0.59
C GLN A 2 17.63 -11.60 -1.23
N ILE A 3 18.31 -10.96 -2.17
CA ILE A 3 17.78 -9.81 -2.90
C ILE A 3 16.71 -10.36 -3.85
N PHE A 4 15.44 -10.22 -3.47
CA PHE A 4 14.34 -10.42 -4.41
C PHE A 4 14.44 -9.33 -5.47
N LEU A 5 14.35 -9.71 -6.75
CA LEU A 5 14.21 -8.74 -7.83
C LEU A 5 12.84 -8.08 -7.67
N ILE A 6 12.80 -6.91 -7.05
CA ILE A 6 11.59 -6.09 -6.94
C ILE A 6 11.56 -5.20 -8.18
N LEU A 7 10.63 -5.48 -9.09
CA LEU A 7 10.30 -4.53 -10.15
C LEU A 7 9.38 -3.47 -9.56
N LEU A 8 9.75 -2.19 -9.70
CA LEU A 8 8.99 -1.03 -9.25
C LEU A 8 8.52 -0.24 -10.47
N GLU A 9 7.22 -0.25 -10.73
CA GLU A 9 6.62 0.54 -11.81
C GLU A 9 5.74 1.64 -11.21
N THR A 10 6.04 2.89 -11.58
CA THR A 10 5.16 4.03 -11.33
C THR A 10 4.09 4.09 -12.39
N LEU A 11 2.83 4.17 -11.97
CA LEU A 11 1.70 4.16 -12.88
C LEU A 11 1.42 5.58 -13.39
N THR A 12 1.41 5.78 -14.71
CA THR A 12 1.03 7.07 -15.33
C THR A 12 -0.49 7.23 -15.42
N ASP A 13 -1.21 6.11 -15.53
CA ASP A 13 -2.67 6.06 -15.52
C ASP A 13 -3.13 5.61 -14.12
N ASN A 14 -3.51 6.57 -13.28
CA ASN A 14 -3.81 6.33 -11.86
C ASN A 14 -5.18 5.67 -11.64
N TYR A 15 -5.30 4.37 -11.97
CA TYR A 15 -6.48 3.54 -11.64
C TYR A 15 -6.61 3.25 -10.12
N GLY A 16 -6.03 4.08 -9.25
CA GLY A 16 -6.10 3.95 -7.80
C GLY A 16 -4.86 3.35 -7.13
N ALA A 17 -3.79 3.07 -7.87
CA ALA A 17 -2.50 2.64 -7.34
C ALA A 17 -1.36 3.55 -7.83
N ASP A 18 -0.33 3.73 -7.00
CA ASP A 18 0.84 4.56 -7.30
C ASP A 18 2.06 3.70 -7.68
N LEU A 19 2.17 2.49 -7.12
CA LEU A 19 3.28 1.56 -7.35
C LEU A 19 2.77 0.13 -7.55
N VAL A 20 3.46 -0.61 -8.40
CA VAL A 20 3.37 -2.07 -8.48
C VAL A 20 4.70 -2.65 -8.00
N LEU A 21 4.66 -3.52 -6.98
CA LEU A 21 5.79 -4.32 -6.51
C LEU A 21 5.58 -5.74 -7.00
N SER A 22 6.57 -6.30 -7.70
CA SER A 22 6.49 -7.69 -8.15
C SER A 22 7.73 -8.47 -7.77
N THR A 23 7.51 -9.68 -7.24
CA THR A 23 8.50 -10.75 -7.13
C THR A 23 8.11 -11.91 -8.07
N LYS A 24 8.86 -13.02 -8.05
CA LYS A 24 8.47 -14.22 -8.82
C LYS A 24 7.16 -14.86 -8.36
N GLU A 25 6.78 -14.65 -7.10
CA GLU A 25 5.67 -15.35 -6.43
C GLU A 25 4.49 -14.44 -6.14
N GLN A 26 4.71 -13.12 -6.10
CA GLN A 26 3.72 -12.19 -5.61
C GLN A 26 3.77 -10.86 -6.34
N LYS A 27 2.59 -10.32 -6.64
CA LYS A 27 2.36 -8.96 -7.10
C LYS A 27 1.53 -8.18 -6.08
N ILE A 28 2.04 -7.02 -5.70
CA ILE A 28 1.43 -6.11 -4.74
C ILE A 28 1.21 -4.78 -5.42
N ILE A 29 -0.01 -4.25 -5.34
CA ILE A 29 -0.26 -2.85 -5.70
C ILE A 29 -0.30 -1.99 -4.44
N VAL A 30 0.27 -0.79 -4.54
CA VAL A 30 0.40 0.12 -3.42
C VAL A 30 -0.16 1.48 -3.79
N GLN A 31 -1.02 2.01 -2.93
CA GLN A 31 -1.43 3.41 -2.96
C GLN A 31 -0.81 4.18 -1.80
N ALA A 32 -0.11 5.26 -2.09
CA ALA A 32 0.55 6.12 -1.12
C ALA A 32 -0.22 7.44 -0.94
N LYS A 33 -0.67 7.72 0.29
CA LYS A 33 -1.38 8.97 0.64
C LYS A 33 -0.58 9.80 1.64
N ARG A 34 -0.06 10.95 1.20
CA ARG A 34 0.63 11.93 2.06
C ARG A 34 -0.31 13.04 2.53
N TYR A 35 -1.07 12.83 3.61
CA TYR A 35 -2.12 13.74 4.06
C TYR A 35 -1.89 14.32 5.46
N LYS A 36 -2.40 15.54 5.69
CA LYS A 36 -2.45 16.17 7.03
C LYS A 36 -3.57 15.60 7.92
N ARG A 37 -4.61 15.04 7.31
CA ARG A 37 -5.79 14.48 7.98
C ARG A 37 -5.76 12.95 7.91
N LYS A 38 -6.56 12.29 8.76
CA LYS A 38 -6.74 10.84 8.68
C LYS A 38 -7.27 10.42 7.30
N VAL A 39 -6.82 9.27 6.82
CA VAL A 39 -7.24 8.70 5.53
C VAL A 39 -8.61 8.02 5.66
N GLY A 40 -9.52 8.39 4.77
CA GLY A 40 -10.90 7.90 4.72
C GLY A 40 -11.09 6.70 3.78
N ILE A 41 -12.35 6.24 3.67
CA ILE A 41 -12.72 5.03 2.91
C ILE A 41 -12.33 5.08 1.42
N LYS A 42 -12.26 6.28 0.83
CA LYS A 42 -11.98 6.46 -0.60
C LYS A 42 -10.67 5.80 -1.05
N ALA A 43 -9.60 5.91 -0.26
CA ALA A 43 -8.32 5.27 -0.59
C ALA A 43 -8.42 3.73 -0.61
N VAL A 44 -9.22 3.17 0.29
CA VAL A 44 -9.45 1.72 0.35
C VAL A 44 -10.25 1.26 -0.88
N GLN A 45 -11.28 2.01 -1.26
CA GLN A 45 -12.10 1.71 -2.46
C GLN A 45 -11.27 1.79 -3.75
N GLU A 46 -10.44 2.82 -3.87
CA GLU A 46 -9.55 3.03 -5.02
C GLU A 46 -8.61 1.83 -5.20
N VAL A 47 -7.85 1.46 -4.15
CA VAL A 47 -6.87 0.37 -4.28
C VAL A 47 -7.53 -1.01 -4.40
N ALA A 48 -8.66 -1.25 -3.74
CA ALA A 48 -9.40 -2.51 -3.86
C ALA A 48 -9.90 -2.73 -5.30
N SER A 49 -10.39 -1.67 -5.95
CA SER A 49 -10.83 -1.72 -7.34
C SER A 49 -9.65 -1.97 -8.30
N ALA A 50 -8.49 -1.39 -7.99
CA ALA A 50 -7.28 -1.56 -8.77
C ALA A 50 -6.73 -3.01 -8.72
N LYS A 51 -6.93 -3.74 -7.62
CA LYS A 51 -6.35 -5.10 -7.42
C LYS A 51 -6.65 -6.04 -8.59
N ASN A 52 -7.91 -6.09 -9.00
CA ASN A 52 -8.35 -6.94 -10.11
C ASN A 52 -7.83 -6.46 -11.47
N HIS A 53 -7.78 -5.13 -11.67
CA HIS A 53 -7.26 -4.54 -12.90
C HIS A 53 -5.79 -4.93 -13.14
N TYR A 54 -4.96 -4.85 -12.09
CA TYR A 54 -3.53 -5.18 -12.17
C TYR A 54 -3.22 -6.67 -11.98
N LYS A 55 -4.23 -7.51 -11.72
CA LYS A 55 -4.08 -8.94 -11.38
C LYS A 55 -3.06 -9.12 -10.26
N ALA A 56 -3.26 -8.40 -9.15
CA ALA A 56 -2.39 -8.40 -7.99
C ALA A 56 -2.91 -9.32 -6.89
N ASP A 57 -1.99 -9.96 -6.17
CA ASP A 57 -2.29 -10.87 -5.07
C ASP A 57 -2.63 -10.09 -3.80
N GLU A 58 -1.95 -8.96 -3.58
CA GLU A 58 -2.18 -8.07 -2.46
C GLU A 58 -2.38 -6.60 -2.90
N CYS A 59 -3.08 -5.83 -2.08
CA CYS A 59 -3.28 -4.40 -2.30
C CYS A 59 -3.14 -3.62 -1.00
N TRP A 60 -2.32 -2.57 -1.01
CA TRP A 60 -1.86 -1.87 0.19
C TRP A 60 -2.19 -0.39 0.09
N VAL A 61 -2.59 0.22 1.22
CA VAL A 61 -2.59 1.68 1.38
C VAL A 61 -1.54 2.06 2.41
N ILE A 62 -0.60 2.91 2.01
CA ILE A 62 0.45 3.45 2.88
C ILE A 62 0.19 4.93 3.10
N THR A 63 0.33 5.41 4.32
CA THR A 63 0.19 6.84 4.61
C THR A 63 1.14 7.32 5.69
N ASN A 64 1.52 8.60 5.61
CA ASN A 64 2.22 9.31 6.68
C ASN A 64 1.30 9.73 7.83
N ASN A 65 0.04 9.30 7.86
CA ASN A 65 -0.94 9.62 8.88
C ASN A 65 -1.61 8.34 9.40
N TYR A 66 -2.82 8.44 9.93
CA TYR A 66 -3.62 7.31 10.41
C TYR A 66 -4.89 7.15 9.57
N PHE A 67 -5.49 5.98 9.65
CA PHE A 67 -6.77 5.69 9.03
C PHE A 67 -7.93 6.05 9.96
N THR A 68 -9.06 6.41 9.37
CA THR A 68 -10.35 6.49 10.09
C THR A 68 -10.87 5.09 10.40
N GLU A 69 -11.69 4.94 11.44
CA GLU A 69 -12.30 3.63 11.79
C GLU A 69 -13.11 3.01 10.64
N PRO A 70 -13.94 3.76 9.88
CA PRO A 70 -14.59 3.22 8.69
C PRO A 70 -13.61 2.69 7.64
N ALA A 71 -12.47 3.38 7.44
CA ALA A 71 -11.45 2.91 6.51
C ALA A 71 -10.80 1.59 6.99
N ARG A 72 -10.53 1.45 8.29
CA ARG A 72 -10.02 0.19 8.87
C ARG A 72 -11.00 -0.97 8.67
N LYS A 73 -12.29 -0.73 8.94
CA LYS A 73 -13.35 -1.75 8.75
C LYS A 73 -13.50 -2.16 7.29
N LEU A 74 -13.51 -1.18 6.37
CA LEU A 74 -13.63 -1.46 4.94
C LEU A 74 -12.39 -2.20 4.41
N ALA A 75 -11.20 -1.83 4.88
CA ALA A 75 -9.96 -2.48 4.48
C ALA A 75 -9.92 -3.94 4.91
N HIS A 76 -10.38 -4.25 6.13
CA HIS A 76 -10.53 -5.63 6.58
C HIS A 76 -11.48 -6.43 5.67
N SER A 77 -12.59 -5.83 5.26
CA SER A 77 -13.59 -6.50 4.40
C SER A 77 -13.11 -6.74 2.96
N ASN A 78 -12.11 -5.99 2.50
CA ASN A 78 -11.57 -6.07 1.14
C ASN A 78 -10.13 -6.62 1.10
N GLU A 79 -9.63 -7.15 2.21
CA GLU A 79 -8.25 -7.66 2.34
C GLU A 79 -7.19 -6.63 1.92
N VAL A 80 -7.45 -5.34 2.20
CA VAL A 80 -6.53 -4.25 1.94
C VAL A 80 -5.60 -4.09 3.14
N LYS A 81 -4.29 -4.19 2.90
CA LYS A 81 -3.29 -3.96 3.95
C LYS A 81 -3.15 -2.47 4.22
N LEU A 82 -3.26 -2.07 5.47
CA LEU A 82 -3.09 -0.68 5.89
C LEU A 82 -1.76 -0.52 6.61
N ILE A 83 -0.94 0.42 6.12
CA ILE A 83 0.33 0.81 6.73
C ILE A 83 0.21 2.28 7.15
N ASP A 84 0.03 2.51 8.44
CA ASP A 84 -0.05 3.86 8.99
C ASP A 84 1.32 4.41 9.41
N ARG A 85 1.33 5.67 9.87
CA ARG A 85 2.52 6.38 10.32
C ARG A 85 3.42 5.54 11.23
N LYS A 86 2.85 4.84 12.21
CA LYS A 86 3.65 4.11 13.21
C LYS A 86 4.37 2.95 12.54
N GLN A 87 3.66 2.18 11.71
CA GLN A 87 4.23 1.07 10.96
C GLN A 87 5.29 1.54 9.96
N LEU A 88 5.01 2.63 9.22
CA LEU A 88 5.94 3.21 8.26
C LEU A 88 7.23 3.68 8.94
N MET A 89 7.12 4.36 10.08
CA MET A 89 8.29 4.80 10.85
C MET A 89 9.13 3.62 11.34
N ASN A 90 8.49 2.54 11.80
CA ASN A 90 9.22 1.34 12.23
C ASN A 90 10.01 0.73 11.06
N TRP A 91 9.40 0.61 9.88
CA TRP A 91 10.10 0.11 8.69
C TRP A 91 11.30 0.98 8.32
N MET A 92 11.15 2.31 8.36
CA MET A 92 12.27 3.22 8.07
C MET A 92 13.43 3.04 9.06
N LEU A 93 13.13 2.85 10.35
CA LEU A 93 14.14 2.64 11.38
C LEU A 93 14.84 1.28 11.22
N GLU A 94 14.09 0.22 10.91
CA GLU A 94 14.65 -1.10 10.63
C GLU A 94 15.59 -1.06 9.42
N MET A 95 15.20 -0.39 8.34
CA MET A 95 16.06 -0.22 7.16
C MET A 95 17.33 0.56 7.49
N SER A 96 17.26 1.59 8.34
CA SER A 96 18.44 2.36 8.74
C SER A 96 19.43 1.60 9.64
N ARG A 97 18.97 0.55 10.32
CA ARG A 97 19.82 -0.30 11.20
C ARG A 97 20.50 -1.43 10.44
N GLY A 98 19.98 -1.78 9.26
CA GLY A 98 20.54 -2.80 8.38
C GLY A 98 21.35 -2.25 7.20
N ALA A 99 21.56 -0.93 7.14
CA ALA A 99 22.31 -0.22 6.10
C ALA A 99 23.71 0.19 6.59
#